data_AF-A0A8H5HJP3-F1
#
_entry.id   AF-A0A8H5HJP3-F1
#
_cell.length_a   1.000
_cell.length_b   1.000
_cell.length_c   1.000
_cell.angle_alpha   90.00
_cell.angle_beta   90.00
_cell.angle_gamma   90.00
#
_symmetry.space_group_name_H-M   'P 1'
#
loop_
_entity.id
_entity.type
_entity.pdbx_description
1 polymer ?
#
loop_
_entity_poly.entity_id
_entity_poly.type
_entity_poly.pdbx_seq_one_letter_code
_entity_poly.pdbx_strand_id
1 'polypeptide(L)'
;MYPKIVALDTDWTLFWGWLKDNEWGRGPNAYAPKENNIEKRNYWEVEDRTNRSIACGMYADIPRIIKDILQNGAKLAIVSRNTSKAMCDRALWYWTVQDQDGQDKPIIDLASFDEVYNKDKTEHFRAIKGYSNVDYCDMILYDDEAFNNTVEMMLGVTFQVSRDQKGLTWDNYQEGLTIWRCTKAIYSPWCGLNLGSYPKRKLLGYSGMDMGTIRELEAGGRRSDRKEAARWGFAMYVADDVRVAIYFNNWIRRYFPGTQTAVCAIYARDGDIWNGMNKIWAPSFRSDIMQNTSNEFMLGWSEEDRNRQVAQWGVKKPYVLFSRHPSMGLGFPGNPQRFTELVIYPQVQENLILTIRMSDNELRTAGHVNYKGKIQEWNITVPQQTQNDFW
;
A
#
# COMPACT_ATOMS: atom_id res chain seq x y z
N MET A 1 -19.03 -6.63 -4.17
CA MET A 1 -17.70 -7.14 -4.59
C MET A 1 -16.86 -7.35 -3.33
N TYR A 2 -16.08 -8.43 -3.29
CA TYR A 2 -15.31 -8.85 -2.13
C TYR A 2 -13.94 -9.40 -2.62
N PRO A 3 -12.82 -9.20 -1.90
CA PRO A 3 -11.51 -9.74 -2.28
C PRO A 3 -11.51 -11.26 -2.39
N LYS A 4 -10.69 -11.83 -3.27
CA LYS A 4 -10.59 -13.30 -3.41
C LYS A 4 -9.77 -13.93 -2.27
N ILE A 5 -8.82 -13.19 -1.73
CA ILE A 5 -7.98 -13.60 -0.59
C ILE A 5 -7.95 -12.49 0.45
N VAL A 6 -8.25 -12.85 1.69
CA VAL A 6 -8.06 -11.97 2.86
C VAL A 6 -6.97 -12.57 3.72
N ALA A 7 -5.84 -11.87 3.78
CA ALA A 7 -4.68 -12.25 4.57
C ALA A 7 -4.66 -11.50 5.90
N LEU A 8 -4.44 -12.24 6.97
CA LEU A 8 -4.37 -11.73 8.33
C LEU A 8 -2.98 -12.04 8.89
N ASP A 9 -2.31 -11.01 9.42
CA ASP A 9 -1.17 -11.21 10.29
C ASP A 9 -1.57 -11.80 11.65
N THR A 10 -0.59 -12.30 12.40
CA THR A 10 -0.78 -13.02 13.65
C THR A 10 -0.64 -12.13 14.89
N ASP A 11 0.59 -12.02 15.43
CA ASP A 11 0.93 -11.22 16.60
C ASP A 11 0.40 -9.78 16.43
N TRP A 12 -0.31 -9.25 17.42
CA TRP A 12 -0.95 -7.92 17.45
C TRP A 12 -1.99 -7.63 16.35
N THR A 13 -2.33 -8.60 15.51
CA THR A 13 -3.40 -8.50 14.50
C THR A 13 -4.56 -9.46 14.80
N LEU A 14 -4.31 -10.78 14.73
CA LEU A 14 -5.27 -11.83 15.11
C LEU A 14 -5.35 -12.00 16.63
N PHE A 15 -4.23 -11.88 17.32
CA PHE A 15 -4.16 -12.05 18.77
C PHE A 15 -3.17 -11.08 19.40
N TRP A 16 -3.39 -10.71 20.66
CA TRP A 16 -2.42 -9.94 21.44
C TRP A 16 -1.34 -10.86 22.01
N GLY A 17 -0.18 -10.28 22.30
CA GLY A 17 0.99 -10.99 22.82
C GLY A 17 1.92 -11.47 21.71
N TRP A 18 3.01 -12.12 22.10
CA TRP A 18 4.01 -12.62 21.16
C TRP A 18 4.29 -14.10 21.42
N LEU A 19 4.15 -14.92 20.37
CA LEU A 19 4.54 -16.33 20.41
C LEU A 19 6.06 -16.47 20.15
N LYS A 20 6.87 -16.08 21.12
CA LYS A 20 8.33 -16.07 20.99
C LYS A 20 8.96 -17.40 21.36
N ASP A 21 9.60 -18.04 20.40
CA ASP A 21 10.33 -19.29 20.58
C ASP A 21 11.42 -19.24 21.69
N ASN A 22 11.98 -18.07 21.98
CA ASN A 22 12.98 -17.92 23.03
C ASN A 22 12.39 -17.75 24.44
N GLU A 23 11.10 -17.45 24.58
CA GLU A 23 10.43 -17.22 25.88
C GLU A 23 9.56 -18.41 26.32
N TRP A 24 8.82 -19.01 25.39
CA TRP A 24 7.86 -20.09 25.69
C TRP A 24 8.55 -21.45 25.93
N GLY A 25 8.02 -22.25 26.86
CA GLY A 25 8.49 -23.60 27.16
C GLY A 25 9.90 -23.62 27.75
N ARG A 26 10.25 -22.62 28.56
CA ARG A 26 11.57 -22.47 29.19
C ARG A 26 11.60 -22.82 30.67
N GLY A 27 10.45 -23.03 31.31
CA GLY A 27 10.38 -23.35 32.73
C GLY A 27 10.62 -24.84 33.02
N PRO A 28 10.64 -25.22 34.31
CA PRO A 28 10.77 -26.61 34.74
C PRO A 28 9.67 -27.50 34.13
N ASN A 29 10.04 -28.73 33.75
CA ASN A 29 9.13 -29.72 33.15
C ASN A 29 8.55 -29.32 31.78
N ALA A 30 9.27 -28.49 31.01
CA ALA A 30 8.92 -28.17 29.64
C ALA A 30 8.84 -29.43 28.76
N TYR A 31 7.84 -29.46 27.89
CA TYR A 31 7.62 -30.52 26.92
C TYR A 31 8.39 -30.27 25.62
N ALA A 32 8.70 -31.36 24.92
CA ALA A 32 9.22 -31.34 23.56
C ALA A 32 8.21 -32.02 22.60
N PRO A 33 8.00 -31.49 21.38
CA PRO A 33 8.49 -30.19 20.88
C PRO A 33 7.87 -28.98 21.61
N LYS A 34 8.40 -27.78 21.39
CA LYS A 34 8.16 -26.59 22.24
C LYS A 34 6.71 -26.14 22.24
N GLU A 35 6.04 -26.23 21.11
CA GLU A 35 4.62 -25.90 20.94
C GLU A 35 3.71 -26.75 21.85
N ASN A 36 4.16 -27.89 22.36
CA ASN A 36 3.41 -28.68 23.36
C ASN A 36 3.35 -28.01 24.74
N ASN A 37 4.03 -26.88 24.94
CA ASN A 37 3.90 -26.05 26.13
C ASN A 37 2.82 -24.97 26.02
N ILE A 38 2.19 -24.81 24.85
CA ILE A 38 1.03 -23.92 24.70
C ILE A 38 -0.20 -24.69 25.21
N GLU A 39 -0.86 -24.18 26.24
CA GLU A 39 -2.09 -24.76 26.79
C GLU A 39 -3.27 -23.79 26.70
N LYS A 40 -4.48 -24.32 26.50
CA LYS A 40 -5.70 -23.52 26.48
C LYS A 40 -6.01 -23.03 27.89
N ARG A 41 -6.10 -21.72 28.07
CA ARG A 41 -6.52 -21.09 29.32
C ARG A 41 -8.04 -20.93 29.38
N ASN A 42 -8.61 -20.38 28.31
CA ASN A 42 -10.05 -20.22 28.12
C ASN A 42 -10.39 -20.14 26.62
N TYR A 43 -11.59 -19.71 26.26
CA TYR A 43 -11.98 -19.58 24.85
C TYR A 43 -11.10 -18.59 24.07
N TRP A 44 -10.69 -17.50 24.72
CA TRP A 44 -9.96 -16.39 24.10
C TRP A 44 -8.44 -16.54 24.22
N GLU A 45 -7.94 -17.29 25.19
CA GLU A 45 -6.54 -17.22 25.60
C GLU A 45 -5.85 -18.58 25.66
N VAL A 46 -4.57 -18.55 25.31
CA VAL A 46 -3.60 -19.63 25.54
C VAL A 46 -2.47 -19.13 26.45
N GLU A 47 -1.88 -20.02 27.23
CA GLU A 47 -0.79 -19.70 28.15
C GLU A 47 0.36 -20.71 28.04
N ASP A 48 1.55 -20.31 28.48
CA ASP A 48 2.68 -21.22 28.61
C ASP A 48 2.48 -22.07 29.88
N ARG A 49 2.38 -23.38 29.68
CA ARG A 49 2.32 -24.39 30.74
C ARG A 49 3.42 -24.21 31.80
N THR A 50 4.63 -23.84 31.37
CA THR A 50 5.81 -23.76 32.24
C THR A 50 5.91 -22.40 32.94
N ASN A 51 5.18 -21.40 32.46
CA ASN A 51 5.09 -20.07 33.05
C ASN A 51 3.77 -19.39 32.65
N ARG A 52 2.74 -19.53 33.49
CA ARG A 52 1.39 -18.97 33.25
C ARG A 52 1.30 -17.44 33.17
N SER A 53 2.38 -16.73 33.46
CA SER A 53 2.44 -15.27 33.21
C SER A 53 2.66 -14.94 31.73
N ILE A 54 3.14 -15.89 30.93
CA ILE A 54 3.27 -15.79 29.48
C ILE A 54 1.97 -16.30 28.85
N ALA A 55 1.27 -15.41 28.16
CA ALA A 55 -0.01 -15.72 27.50
C ALA A 55 -0.19 -14.90 26.21
N CYS A 56 -1.09 -15.38 25.35
CA CYS A 56 -1.58 -14.68 24.16
C CYS A 56 -3.09 -14.91 24.05
N GLY A 57 -3.81 -14.00 23.38
CA GLY A 57 -5.25 -14.14 23.24
C GLY A 57 -5.84 -13.54 21.97
N MET A 58 -6.78 -14.26 21.37
CA MET A 58 -7.51 -13.85 20.17
C MET A 58 -8.32 -12.58 20.45
N TYR A 59 -8.26 -11.61 19.52
CA TYR A 59 -9.07 -10.40 19.62
C TYR A 59 -10.57 -10.69 19.40
N ALA A 60 -11.43 -9.91 20.08
CA ALA A 60 -12.86 -10.20 20.19
C ALA A 60 -13.61 -10.23 18.85
N ASP A 61 -13.18 -9.44 17.86
CA ASP A 61 -13.84 -9.35 16.55
C ASP A 61 -13.39 -10.44 15.56
N ILE A 62 -12.31 -11.17 15.85
CA ILE A 62 -11.76 -12.18 14.92
C ILE A 62 -12.79 -13.25 14.52
N PRO A 63 -13.58 -13.84 15.43
CA PRO A 63 -14.61 -14.81 15.03
C PRO A 63 -15.61 -14.23 14.03
N ARG A 64 -16.03 -12.97 14.22
CA ARG A 64 -16.95 -12.28 13.31
C ARG A 64 -16.31 -12.01 11.95
N ILE A 65 -15.05 -11.60 11.95
CA ILE A 65 -14.29 -11.29 10.72
C ILE A 65 -14.07 -12.54 9.89
N ILE A 66 -13.58 -13.63 10.50
CA ILE A 66 -13.37 -14.90 9.78
C ILE A 66 -14.70 -15.41 9.20
N LYS A 67 -15.79 -15.31 9.96
CA LYS A 67 -17.12 -15.66 9.46
C LYS A 67 -17.52 -14.85 8.22
N ASP A 68 -17.29 -13.53 8.23
CA ASP A 68 -17.58 -12.66 7.07
C ASP A 68 -16.72 -13.02 5.84
N ILE A 69 -15.42 -13.28 6.04
CA ILE A 69 -14.51 -13.74 4.97
C ILE A 69 -15.06 -15.01 4.31
N LEU A 70 -15.38 -16.02 5.11
CA LEU A 70 -15.88 -17.29 4.62
C LEU A 70 -17.25 -17.14 3.95
N GLN A 71 -18.19 -16.41 4.54
CA GLN A 71 -19.52 -16.20 3.98
C GLN A 71 -19.52 -15.47 2.63
N ASN A 72 -18.51 -14.63 2.38
CA ASN A 72 -18.32 -13.96 1.09
C ASN A 72 -17.49 -14.78 0.09
N GLY A 73 -17.14 -16.03 0.42
CA GLY A 73 -16.43 -16.95 -0.47
C GLY A 73 -14.94 -16.62 -0.68
N ALA A 74 -14.37 -15.75 0.16
CA ALA A 74 -12.95 -15.45 0.11
C ALA A 74 -12.13 -16.53 0.83
N LYS A 75 -10.90 -16.72 0.36
CA LYS A 75 -9.94 -17.59 1.03
C LYS A 75 -9.24 -16.83 2.15
N LEU A 76 -9.25 -17.41 3.35
CA LEU A 76 -8.46 -16.93 4.48
C LEU A 76 -6.99 -17.31 4.27
N ALA A 77 -6.08 -16.36 4.44
CA ALA A 77 -4.65 -16.60 4.51
C ALA A 77 -4.09 -16.14 5.87
N ILE A 78 -3.28 -16.97 6.50
CA ILE A 78 -2.44 -16.57 7.64
C ILE A 78 -1.07 -16.21 7.08
N VAL A 79 -0.60 -15.00 7.36
CA VAL A 79 0.67 -14.49 6.83
C VAL A 79 1.45 -13.87 7.97
N SER A 80 2.56 -14.46 8.41
CA SER A 80 3.28 -14.01 9.59
C SER A 80 4.79 -14.12 9.47
N ARG A 81 5.49 -13.15 10.05
CA ARG A 81 6.96 -13.17 10.19
C ARG A 81 7.46 -13.90 11.43
N ASN A 82 6.55 -14.52 12.19
CA ASN A 82 6.91 -15.26 13.38
C ASN A 82 7.93 -16.38 13.04
N THR A 83 8.90 -16.58 13.93
CA THR A 83 9.99 -17.55 13.71
C THR A 83 9.59 -18.99 14.01
N SER A 84 8.43 -19.22 14.64
CA SER A 84 7.94 -20.54 15.01
C SER A 84 6.53 -20.80 14.47
N LYS A 85 6.49 -21.35 13.25
CA LYS A 85 5.24 -21.79 12.62
C LYS A 85 4.45 -22.75 13.52
N ALA A 86 5.11 -23.77 14.08
CA ALA A 86 4.43 -24.77 14.90
C ALA A 86 3.75 -24.18 16.15
N MET A 87 4.31 -23.11 16.72
CA MET A 87 3.68 -22.40 17.84
C MET A 87 2.46 -21.59 17.41
N CYS A 88 2.54 -20.86 16.29
CA CYS A 88 1.40 -20.16 15.71
C CYS A 88 0.26 -21.13 15.39
N ASP A 89 0.56 -22.24 14.69
CA ASP A 89 -0.41 -23.28 14.35
C ASP A 89 -1.09 -23.85 15.60
N ARG A 90 -0.31 -24.10 16.66
CA ARG A 90 -0.85 -24.62 17.92
C ARG A 90 -1.78 -23.64 18.61
N ALA A 91 -1.45 -22.34 18.63
CA ALA A 91 -2.35 -21.33 19.19
C ALA A 91 -3.64 -21.21 18.37
N LEU A 92 -3.51 -21.13 17.04
CA LEU A 92 -4.64 -21.09 16.10
C LEU A 92 -5.49 -22.38 16.12
N TRP A 93 -4.92 -23.49 16.58
CA TRP A 93 -5.67 -24.73 16.80
C TRP A 93 -6.61 -24.66 18.02
N TYR A 94 -6.20 -23.98 19.09
CA TYR A 94 -7.00 -23.84 20.31
C TYR A 94 -8.14 -22.83 20.18
N TRP A 95 -7.96 -21.81 19.34
CA TRP A 95 -8.97 -20.82 19.03
C TRP A 95 -9.88 -21.33 17.93
N THR A 96 -11.16 -21.41 18.23
CA THR A 96 -12.19 -21.92 17.33
C THR A 96 -13.14 -20.82 16.91
N VAL A 97 -13.63 -20.88 15.68
CA VAL A 97 -14.64 -19.98 15.14
C VAL A 97 -15.67 -20.78 14.34
N GLN A 98 -16.89 -20.27 14.26
CA GLN A 98 -17.95 -20.92 13.49
C GLN A 98 -17.67 -20.79 11.99
N ASP A 99 -17.72 -21.92 11.29
CA ASP A 99 -17.67 -21.96 9.83
C ASP A 99 -19.02 -21.54 9.18
N GLN A 100 -19.13 -21.73 7.87
CA GLN A 100 -20.34 -21.39 7.10
C GLN A 100 -21.58 -22.19 7.57
N ASP A 101 -21.38 -23.40 8.08
CA ASP A 101 -22.43 -24.31 8.56
C ASP A 101 -22.72 -24.14 10.06
N GLY A 102 -22.07 -23.16 10.71
CA GLY A 102 -22.21 -22.88 12.13
C GLY A 102 -21.46 -23.86 13.05
N GLN A 103 -20.56 -24.69 12.51
CA GLN A 103 -19.76 -25.61 13.29
C GLN A 103 -18.49 -24.93 13.80
N ASP A 104 -18.17 -25.11 15.08
CA ASP A 104 -16.92 -24.59 15.64
C ASP A 104 -15.72 -25.37 15.06
N LYS A 105 -14.83 -24.65 14.37
CA LYS A 105 -13.60 -25.19 13.80
C LYS A 105 -12.38 -24.40 14.27
N PRO A 106 -11.24 -25.06 14.49
CA PRO A 106 -9.97 -24.37 14.69
C PRO A 106 -9.69 -23.37 13.56
N ILE A 107 -9.16 -22.18 13.88
CA ILE A 107 -8.85 -21.16 12.86
C ILE A 107 -7.89 -21.71 11.80
N ILE A 108 -6.91 -22.51 12.24
CA ILE A 108 -5.92 -23.11 11.34
C ILE A 108 -6.56 -24.03 10.29
N ASP A 109 -7.65 -24.74 10.64
CA ASP A 109 -8.36 -25.63 9.71
C ASP A 109 -9.19 -24.85 8.67
N LEU A 110 -9.43 -23.56 8.91
CA LEU A 110 -10.15 -22.66 8.02
C LEU A 110 -9.21 -21.87 7.09
N ALA A 111 -7.91 -21.83 7.39
CA ALA A 111 -6.92 -21.17 6.58
C ALA A 111 -6.68 -21.94 5.27
N SER A 112 -6.85 -21.27 4.13
CA SER A 112 -6.51 -21.82 2.82
C SER A 112 -5.02 -21.71 2.51
N PHE A 113 -4.35 -20.73 3.12
CA PHE A 113 -2.92 -20.48 2.98
C PHE A 113 -2.34 -20.14 4.35
N ASP A 114 -1.15 -20.64 4.61
CA ASP A 114 -0.52 -20.58 5.92
C ASP A 114 0.98 -20.35 5.74
N GLU A 115 1.30 -19.08 5.50
CA GLU A 115 2.64 -18.60 5.23
C GLU A 115 3.19 -17.99 6.53
N VAL A 116 3.81 -18.81 7.38
CA VAL A 116 4.42 -18.37 8.64
C VAL A 116 5.91 -18.65 8.62
N TYR A 117 6.71 -17.62 8.37
CA TYR A 117 8.18 -17.67 8.38
C TYR A 117 8.81 -16.27 8.36
N ASN A 118 10.00 -16.12 8.92
CA ASN A 118 10.67 -14.82 9.03
C ASN A 118 11.28 -14.34 7.70
N LYS A 119 10.42 -13.83 6.82
CA LYS A 119 10.76 -13.20 5.53
C LYS A 119 9.92 -11.96 5.30
N ASP A 120 10.24 -11.17 4.26
CA ASP A 120 9.37 -10.06 3.89
C ASP A 120 7.99 -10.58 3.47
N LYS A 121 6.93 -9.84 3.82
CA LYS A 121 5.55 -10.19 3.43
C LYS A 121 5.38 -10.28 1.91
N THR A 122 6.26 -9.63 1.13
CA THR A 122 6.27 -9.80 -0.33
C THR A 122 6.61 -11.22 -0.78
N GLU A 123 7.45 -11.96 -0.06
CA GLU A 123 7.74 -13.38 -0.36
C GLU A 123 6.51 -14.25 -0.11
N HIS A 124 5.81 -14.00 1.00
CA HIS A 124 4.57 -14.69 1.37
C HIS A 124 3.50 -14.54 0.29
N PHE A 125 3.27 -13.31 -0.17
CA PHE A 125 2.29 -13.06 -1.23
C PHE A 125 2.72 -13.65 -2.58
N ARG A 126 4.02 -13.70 -2.89
CA ARG A 126 4.51 -14.41 -4.10
C ARG A 126 4.21 -15.91 -4.02
N ALA A 127 4.40 -16.54 -2.86
CA ALA A 127 4.05 -17.94 -2.65
C ALA A 127 2.53 -18.15 -2.83
N ILE A 128 1.70 -17.34 -2.17
CA ILE A 128 0.23 -17.38 -2.31
C ILE A 128 -0.20 -17.22 -3.76
N LYS A 129 0.36 -16.26 -4.52
CA LYS A 129 0.03 -16.12 -5.95
C LYS A 129 0.49 -17.33 -6.76
N GLY A 130 1.65 -17.92 -6.45
CA GLY A 130 2.13 -19.15 -7.06
C GLY A 130 1.14 -20.32 -6.92
N TYR A 131 0.54 -20.49 -5.75
CA TYR A 131 -0.42 -21.58 -5.49
C TYR A 131 -1.83 -21.27 -5.99
N SER A 132 -2.28 -20.03 -5.84
CA SER A 132 -3.67 -19.64 -6.08
C SER A 132 -3.94 -19.12 -7.49
N ASN A 133 -2.90 -18.63 -8.17
CA ASN A 133 -2.97 -17.81 -9.38
C ASN A 133 -3.87 -16.55 -9.27
N VAL A 134 -4.30 -16.16 -8.06
CA VAL A 134 -5.11 -14.95 -7.84
C VAL A 134 -4.25 -13.71 -8.04
N ASP A 135 -4.76 -12.67 -8.68
CA ASP A 135 -4.02 -11.41 -8.87
C ASP A 135 -3.91 -10.63 -7.57
N TYR A 136 -2.79 -9.97 -7.35
CA TYR A 136 -2.55 -9.22 -6.11
C TYR A 136 -3.60 -8.13 -5.85
N CYS A 137 -4.14 -7.51 -6.91
CA CYS A 137 -5.21 -6.53 -6.79
C CYS A 137 -6.53 -7.15 -6.29
N ASP A 138 -6.68 -8.48 -6.27
CA ASP A 138 -7.79 -9.22 -5.66
C ASP A 138 -7.49 -9.67 -4.22
N MET A 139 -6.39 -9.21 -3.63
CA MET A 139 -5.97 -9.57 -2.27
C MET A 139 -5.93 -8.36 -1.34
N ILE A 140 -6.13 -8.60 -0.05
CA ILE A 140 -5.96 -7.62 1.03
C ILE A 140 -5.13 -8.22 2.16
N LEU A 141 -4.24 -7.43 2.76
CA LEU A 141 -3.50 -7.73 3.99
C LEU A 141 -3.95 -6.81 5.12
N TYR A 142 -4.26 -7.40 6.27
CA TYR A 142 -4.40 -6.72 7.56
C TYR A 142 -3.20 -7.07 8.44
N ASP A 143 -2.55 -6.05 8.99
CA ASP A 143 -1.28 -6.17 9.72
C ASP A 143 -1.11 -4.97 10.65
N ASP A 144 -0.51 -5.11 11.84
CA ASP A 144 -0.31 -3.99 12.76
C ASP A 144 0.97 -3.19 12.43
N GLU A 145 1.93 -3.81 11.73
CA GLU A 145 3.22 -3.21 11.43
C GLU A 145 3.18 -2.46 10.10
N ALA A 146 3.09 -1.12 10.16
CA ALA A 146 2.94 -0.28 8.97
C ALA A 146 4.04 -0.45 7.90
N PHE A 147 5.24 -0.91 8.24
CA PHE A 147 6.31 -1.15 7.25
C PHE A 147 6.03 -2.35 6.33
N ASN A 148 5.10 -3.23 6.72
CA ASN A 148 4.60 -4.30 5.86
C ASN A 148 3.73 -3.76 4.70
N ASN A 149 3.41 -2.46 4.66
CA ASN A 149 2.80 -1.78 3.50
C ASN A 149 3.60 -1.93 2.19
N THR A 150 4.85 -2.40 2.28
CA THR A 150 5.67 -2.79 1.13
C THR A 150 4.94 -3.75 0.19
N VAL A 151 4.00 -4.59 0.65
CA VAL A 151 3.18 -5.44 -0.25
C VAL A 151 2.26 -4.63 -1.16
N GLU A 152 1.72 -3.51 -0.67
CA GLU A 152 0.89 -2.59 -1.45
C GLU A 152 1.72 -1.90 -2.53
N MET A 153 2.93 -1.48 -2.16
CA MET A 153 3.84 -0.77 -3.05
C MET A 153 4.45 -1.68 -4.12
N MET A 154 4.88 -2.90 -3.75
CA MET A 154 5.61 -3.80 -4.63
C MET A 154 4.71 -4.71 -5.46
N LEU A 155 3.60 -5.17 -4.88
CA LEU A 155 2.78 -6.23 -5.45
C LEU A 155 1.35 -5.77 -5.75
N GLY A 156 0.84 -4.71 -5.12
CA GLY A 156 -0.53 -4.21 -5.35
C GLY A 156 -1.62 -4.90 -4.56
N VAL A 157 -1.20 -5.59 -3.51
CA VAL A 157 -2.11 -6.04 -2.45
C VAL A 157 -2.67 -4.80 -1.76
N THR A 158 -3.97 -4.76 -1.47
CA THR A 158 -4.47 -3.67 -0.59
C THR A 158 -3.93 -3.87 0.81
N PHE A 159 -3.37 -2.82 1.43
CA PHE A 159 -2.84 -2.91 2.80
C PHE A 159 -3.65 -2.04 3.75
N GLN A 160 -4.11 -2.65 4.85
CA GLN A 160 -4.81 -1.99 5.94
C GLN A 160 -4.07 -2.23 7.27
N VAL A 161 -3.67 -1.15 7.93
CA VAL A 161 -2.93 -1.23 9.19
C VAL A 161 -3.85 -1.26 10.42
N SER A 162 -3.53 -2.11 11.39
CA SER A 162 -4.20 -2.18 12.70
C SER A 162 -3.38 -1.44 13.77
N ARG A 163 -3.43 -0.10 13.73
CA ARG A 163 -2.49 0.77 14.46
C ARG A 163 -2.62 0.82 15.98
N ASP A 164 -3.82 0.65 16.52
CA ASP A 164 -4.12 1.09 17.90
C ASP A 164 -3.88 0.02 18.97
N GLN A 165 -3.11 -1.03 18.64
CA GLN A 165 -2.84 -2.19 19.50
C GLN A 165 -4.09 -2.91 20.01
N LYS A 166 -5.27 -2.59 19.44
CA LYS A 166 -6.53 -3.30 19.72
C LYS A 166 -6.73 -4.50 18.80
N GLY A 167 -5.73 -4.83 17.99
CA GLY A 167 -5.83 -5.84 16.97
C GLY A 167 -6.72 -5.42 15.82
N LEU A 168 -7.04 -6.42 14.99
CA LEU A 168 -7.98 -6.24 13.90
C LEU A 168 -9.41 -6.17 14.46
N THR A 169 -9.94 -4.94 14.49
CA THR A 169 -11.34 -4.67 14.85
C THR A 169 -12.26 -4.77 13.63
N TRP A 170 -13.57 -4.92 13.87
CA TRP A 170 -14.56 -4.95 12.80
C TRP A 170 -14.54 -3.67 11.95
N ASP A 171 -14.37 -2.51 12.58
CA ASP A 171 -14.35 -1.22 11.87
C ASP A 171 -13.10 -1.08 10.99
N ASN A 172 -11.92 -1.46 11.51
CA ASN A 172 -10.69 -1.48 10.73
C ASN A 172 -10.78 -2.47 9.55
N TYR A 173 -11.38 -3.62 9.79
CA TYR A 173 -11.67 -4.62 8.76
C TYR A 173 -12.57 -4.05 7.64
N GLN A 174 -13.70 -3.42 7.98
CA GLN A 174 -14.59 -2.80 7.01
C GLN A 174 -13.96 -1.61 6.27
N GLU A 175 -13.08 -0.86 6.93
CA GLU A 175 -12.29 0.19 6.29
C GLU A 175 -11.36 -0.37 5.21
N GLY A 176 -10.61 -1.45 5.53
CA GLY A 176 -9.77 -2.14 4.56
C GLY A 176 -10.56 -2.63 3.33
N LEU A 177 -11.73 -3.25 3.55
CA LEU A 177 -12.62 -3.66 2.45
C LEU A 177 -13.11 -2.48 1.61
N THR A 178 -13.35 -1.33 2.25
CA THR A 178 -13.76 -0.10 1.55
C THR A 178 -12.63 0.41 0.67
N ILE A 179 -11.40 0.48 1.18
CA ILE A 179 -10.22 0.88 0.40
C ILE A 179 -10.03 -0.05 -0.80
N TRP A 180 -10.13 -1.37 -0.58
CA TRP A 180 -10.02 -2.35 -1.68
C TRP A 180 -11.07 -2.11 -2.77
N ARG A 181 -12.34 -1.88 -2.40
CA ARG A 181 -13.42 -1.57 -3.36
C ARG A 181 -13.16 -0.25 -4.10
N CYS A 182 -12.65 0.77 -3.43
CA CYS A 182 -12.31 2.04 -4.06
C CYS A 182 -11.13 1.89 -5.04
N THR A 183 -10.14 1.04 -4.72
CA THR A 183 -9.05 0.69 -5.66
C THR A 183 -9.58 -0.06 -6.88
N LYS A 184 -10.55 -0.97 -6.71
CA LYS A 184 -11.22 -1.61 -7.85
C LYS A 184 -12.01 -0.63 -8.71
N ALA A 185 -12.63 0.37 -8.10
CA ALA A 185 -13.44 1.36 -8.81
C ALA A 185 -12.62 2.27 -9.75
N ILE A 186 -11.31 2.39 -9.54
CA ILE A 186 -10.43 3.19 -10.41
C ILE A 186 -9.79 2.39 -11.55
N TYR A 187 -10.14 1.10 -11.70
CA TYR A 187 -9.57 0.26 -12.76
C TYR A 187 -10.07 0.68 -14.14
N SER A 188 -9.13 0.98 -15.02
CA SER A 188 -9.31 1.14 -16.46
C SER A 188 -8.48 0.07 -17.18
N PRO A 189 -9.03 -0.74 -18.10
CA PRO A 189 -8.30 -1.79 -18.77
C PRO A 189 -7.00 -1.31 -19.43
N TRP A 190 -5.94 -2.12 -19.35
CA TRP A 190 -4.71 -1.87 -20.10
C TRP A 190 -4.82 -2.47 -21.51
N CYS A 191 -4.71 -1.62 -22.51
CA CYS A 191 -4.87 -1.93 -23.94
C CYS A 191 -3.58 -1.64 -24.74
N GLY A 192 -2.42 -1.73 -24.10
CA GLY A 192 -1.12 -1.40 -24.69
C GLY A 192 -0.82 0.10 -24.73
N LEU A 193 0.19 0.48 -25.52
CA LEU A 193 0.73 1.84 -25.58
C LEU A 193 0.06 2.75 -26.61
N ASN A 194 -0.85 2.24 -27.42
CA ASN A 194 -1.51 3.05 -28.43
C ASN A 194 -2.50 4.01 -27.75
N LEU A 195 -2.21 5.32 -27.81
CA LEU A 195 -3.08 6.37 -27.26
C LEU A 195 -4.51 6.34 -27.86
N GLY A 196 -4.66 5.88 -29.11
CA GLY A 196 -5.95 5.72 -29.76
C GLY A 196 -6.86 4.67 -29.11
N SER A 197 -6.29 3.71 -28.37
CA SER A 197 -7.04 2.70 -27.61
C SER A 197 -7.77 3.27 -26.39
N TYR A 198 -7.50 4.52 -26.03
CA TYR A 198 -8.05 5.20 -24.85
C TYR A 198 -8.78 6.48 -25.28
N PRO A 199 -10.06 6.37 -25.71
CA PRO A 199 -10.80 7.51 -26.26
C PRO A 199 -11.07 8.60 -25.22
N LYS A 200 -11.17 8.22 -23.94
CA LYS A 200 -11.39 9.13 -22.81
C LYS A 200 -10.11 9.58 -22.12
N ARG A 201 -8.94 9.28 -22.67
CA ARG A 201 -7.66 9.58 -22.01
C ARG A 201 -7.54 11.05 -21.66
N LYS A 202 -6.87 11.34 -20.54
CA LYS A 202 -6.63 12.71 -20.09
C LYS A 202 -5.14 12.90 -19.82
N LEU A 203 -4.53 13.91 -20.45
CA LEU A 203 -3.14 14.28 -20.17
C LEU A 203 -3.04 14.83 -18.74
N LEU A 204 -2.18 14.21 -17.93
CA LEU A 204 -1.95 14.57 -16.55
C LEU A 204 -0.66 15.38 -16.38
N GLY A 205 0.33 15.26 -17.27
CA GLY A 205 1.58 16.00 -17.17
C GLY A 205 2.76 15.21 -17.70
N TYR A 206 3.93 15.49 -17.17
CA TYR A 206 5.20 14.98 -17.69
C TYR A 206 6.11 14.49 -16.58
N SER A 207 6.88 13.44 -16.83
CA SER A 207 7.84 12.91 -15.86
C SER A 207 9.14 12.50 -16.55
N GLY A 208 10.28 12.88 -15.96
CA GLY A 208 11.61 12.41 -16.36
C GLY A 208 12.00 11.21 -15.50
N MET A 209 12.26 10.06 -16.12
CA MET A 209 12.46 8.79 -15.42
C MET A 209 13.58 7.96 -16.05
N ASP A 210 14.13 7.01 -15.29
CA ASP A 210 15.02 5.99 -15.82
C ASP A 210 14.27 4.97 -16.70
N MET A 211 15.00 4.34 -17.61
CA MET A 211 14.42 3.37 -18.55
C MET A 211 13.88 2.10 -17.88
N GLY A 212 14.34 1.73 -16.68
CA GLY A 212 13.79 0.60 -15.93
C GLY A 212 12.37 0.90 -15.50
N THR A 213 12.17 2.00 -14.79
CA THR A 213 10.84 2.49 -14.38
C THR A 213 9.90 2.67 -15.57
N ILE A 214 10.38 3.25 -16.68
CA ILE A 214 9.56 3.45 -17.88
C ILE A 214 9.03 2.12 -18.43
N ARG A 215 9.87 1.07 -18.50
CA ARG A 215 9.47 -0.24 -19.02
C ARG A 215 8.41 -0.91 -18.14
N GLU A 216 8.51 -0.78 -16.82
CA GLU A 216 7.49 -1.30 -15.89
C GLU A 216 6.12 -0.62 -16.12
N LEU A 217 6.12 0.70 -16.26
CA LEU A 217 4.91 1.48 -16.50
C LEU A 217 4.31 1.23 -17.89
N GLU A 218 5.15 1.08 -18.91
CA GLU A 218 4.71 0.78 -20.27
C GLU A 218 4.07 -0.62 -20.39
N ALA A 219 4.48 -1.56 -19.52
CA ALA A 219 3.85 -2.87 -19.39
C ALA A 219 2.51 -2.83 -18.63
N GLY A 220 2.00 -1.65 -18.28
CA GLY A 220 0.77 -1.49 -17.49
C GLY A 220 0.95 -1.74 -16.00
N GLY A 221 2.20 -1.85 -15.54
CA GLY A 221 2.54 -2.04 -14.13
C GLY A 221 2.66 -0.73 -13.37
N ARG A 222 3.64 -0.70 -12.48
CA ARG A 222 3.92 0.38 -11.54
C ARG A 222 5.42 0.48 -11.33
N ARG A 223 5.87 1.59 -10.76
CA ARG A 223 7.23 1.70 -10.21
C ARG A 223 7.41 0.71 -9.06
N SER A 224 8.43 -0.14 -9.14
CA SER A 224 8.80 -1.10 -8.09
C SER A 224 10.09 -0.77 -7.34
N ASP A 225 10.79 0.31 -7.71
CA ASP A 225 12.03 0.72 -7.06
C ASP A 225 11.81 1.28 -5.63
N ARG A 226 12.61 0.78 -4.68
CA ARG A 226 12.61 1.16 -3.26
C ARG A 226 13.86 1.94 -2.83
N LYS A 227 14.79 2.23 -3.72
CA LYS A 227 16.05 2.89 -3.35
C LYS A 227 15.87 4.38 -3.05
N GLU A 228 14.90 5.00 -3.71
CA GLU A 228 14.72 6.45 -3.66
C GLU A 228 13.26 6.81 -3.38
N ALA A 229 12.91 6.79 -2.09
CA ALA A 229 11.72 7.49 -1.62
C ALA A 229 12.00 8.99 -1.67
N ALA A 230 11.17 9.73 -2.40
CA ALA A 230 11.19 11.17 -2.38
C ALA A 230 10.23 11.69 -1.30
N ARG A 231 9.97 12.99 -1.32
CA ARG A 231 9.23 13.74 -0.29
C ARG A 231 7.87 13.15 0.10
N TRP A 232 7.18 12.51 -0.83
CA TRP A 232 5.84 11.93 -0.68
C TRP A 232 5.83 10.40 -0.84
N GLY A 233 6.97 9.74 -0.64
CA GLY A 233 7.07 8.28 -0.69
C GLY A 233 7.46 7.72 -2.05
N PHE A 234 7.29 6.41 -2.22
CA PHE A 234 7.60 5.68 -3.46
C PHE A 234 6.49 5.83 -4.50
N ALA A 235 6.40 7.04 -5.06
CA ALA A 235 5.41 7.38 -6.07
C ALA A 235 6.08 7.77 -7.39
N MET A 236 5.26 7.92 -8.42
CA MET A 236 5.65 8.60 -9.66
C MET A 236 5.33 10.08 -9.51
N TYR A 237 6.33 10.93 -9.75
CA TYR A 237 6.23 12.38 -9.65
C TYR A 237 6.05 12.95 -11.06
N VAL A 238 5.00 13.74 -11.22
CA VAL A 238 4.56 14.29 -12.51
C VAL A 238 4.51 15.80 -12.39
N ALA A 239 5.18 16.50 -13.29
CA ALA A 239 5.15 17.94 -13.40
C ALA A 239 4.08 18.40 -14.39
N ASP A 240 3.49 19.56 -14.16
CA ASP A 240 2.58 20.20 -15.12
C ASP A 240 3.30 20.91 -16.27
N ASP A 241 4.63 21.09 -16.16
CA ASP A 241 5.50 21.70 -17.16
C ASP A 241 6.56 20.71 -17.67
N VAL A 242 6.61 20.51 -18.99
CA VAL A 242 7.59 19.62 -19.63
C VAL A 242 9.04 20.01 -19.33
N ARG A 243 9.31 21.31 -19.14
CA ARG A 243 10.66 21.82 -18.83
C ARG A 243 11.13 21.30 -17.48
N VAL A 244 10.24 21.21 -16.50
CA VAL A 244 10.53 20.64 -15.17
C VAL A 244 10.84 19.14 -15.30
N ALA A 245 10.08 18.41 -16.10
CA ALA A 245 10.36 17.00 -16.37
C ALA A 245 11.72 16.80 -17.08
N ILE A 246 12.07 17.66 -18.04
CA ILE A 246 13.40 17.69 -18.68
C ILE A 246 14.51 17.97 -17.66
N TYR A 247 14.29 18.91 -16.74
CA TYR A 247 15.24 19.19 -15.65
C TYR A 247 15.51 17.94 -14.82
N PHE A 248 14.46 17.26 -14.34
CA PHE A 248 14.62 16.03 -13.54
C PHE A 248 15.24 14.89 -14.35
N ASN A 249 14.88 14.73 -15.62
CA ASN A 249 15.52 13.77 -16.51
C ASN A 249 17.03 13.99 -16.62
N ASN A 250 17.47 15.26 -16.71
CA ASN A 250 18.88 15.62 -16.76
C ASN A 250 19.55 15.51 -15.38
N TRP A 251 18.83 15.80 -14.31
CA TRP A 251 19.29 15.61 -12.94
C TRP A 251 19.64 14.14 -12.69
N ILE A 252 18.75 13.20 -13.06
CA ILE A 252 19.02 11.74 -12.94
C ILE A 252 20.31 11.37 -13.68
N ARG A 253 20.50 11.83 -14.92
CA ARG A 253 21.72 11.54 -15.70
C ARG A 253 23.00 12.05 -15.04
N ARG A 254 22.93 13.18 -14.32
CA ARG A 254 24.10 13.76 -13.63
C ARG A 254 24.44 13.01 -12.35
N TYR A 255 23.45 12.64 -11.56
CA TYR A 255 23.65 11.96 -10.28
C TYR A 255 23.88 10.46 -10.43
N PHE A 256 23.36 9.85 -11.50
CA PHE A 256 23.52 8.45 -11.84
C PHE A 256 24.12 8.30 -13.25
N PRO A 257 25.43 8.53 -13.41
CA PRO A 257 26.09 8.44 -14.70
C PRO A 257 25.87 7.06 -15.35
N GLY A 258 25.56 7.07 -16.65
CA GLY A 258 25.27 5.85 -17.41
C GLY A 258 23.81 5.38 -17.37
N THR A 259 22.98 5.94 -16.47
CA THR A 259 21.54 5.66 -16.45
C THR A 259 20.89 6.22 -17.72
N GLN A 260 20.26 5.34 -18.50
CA GLN A 260 19.42 5.76 -19.61
C GLN A 260 18.12 6.34 -19.04
N THR A 261 17.73 7.51 -19.54
CA THR A 261 16.52 8.20 -19.10
C THR A 261 15.76 8.79 -20.29
N ALA A 262 14.45 8.95 -20.12
CA ALA A 262 13.61 9.68 -21.06
C ALA A 262 12.53 10.49 -20.33
N VAL A 263 12.00 11.50 -21.01
CA VAL A 263 10.81 12.23 -20.56
C VAL A 263 9.59 11.57 -21.16
N CYS A 264 8.58 11.35 -20.32
CA CYS A 264 7.32 10.74 -20.71
C CYS A 264 6.15 11.69 -20.45
N ALA A 265 5.16 11.67 -21.34
CA ALA A 265 3.84 12.20 -21.09
C ALA A 265 3.02 11.16 -20.32
N ILE A 266 2.34 11.62 -19.27
CA ILE A 266 1.57 10.79 -18.36
C ILE A 266 0.08 11.07 -18.60
N TYR A 267 -0.68 10.01 -18.86
CA TYR A 267 -2.12 10.08 -19.11
C TYR A 267 -2.88 9.24 -18.09
N ALA A 268 -4.09 9.68 -17.71
CA ALA A 268 -5.10 8.74 -17.25
C ALA A 268 -5.67 8.02 -18.47
N ARG A 269 -5.81 6.70 -18.40
CA ARG A 269 -6.44 5.85 -19.43
C ARG A 269 -7.91 6.21 -19.61
N ASP A 270 -8.58 6.60 -18.53
CA ASP A 270 -9.95 7.08 -18.54
C ASP A 270 -10.09 8.38 -17.71
N GLY A 271 -10.46 9.46 -18.39
CA GLY A 271 -10.62 10.79 -17.81
C GLY A 271 -11.83 10.94 -16.90
N ASP A 272 -12.87 10.12 -17.07
CA ASP A 272 -14.05 10.15 -16.20
C ASP A 272 -13.71 9.49 -14.87
N ILE A 273 -13.02 8.34 -14.91
CA ILE A 273 -12.49 7.69 -13.70
C ILE A 273 -11.52 8.63 -12.99
N TRP A 274 -10.60 9.26 -13.73
CA TRP A 274 -9.73 10.27 -13.16
C TRP A 274 -10.52 11.36 -12.47
N ASN A 275 -11.52 11.96 -13.12
CA ASN A 275 -12.31 13.03 -12.51
C ASN A 275 -13.04 12.57 -11.23
N GLY A 276 -13.55 11.34 -11.21
CA GLY A 276 -14.28 10.77 -10.07
C GLY A 276 -13.41 10.29 -8.89
N MET A 277 -12.13 9.99 -9.11
CA MET A 277 -11.26 9.51 -8.03
C MET A 277 -10.82 10.63 -7.08
N ASN A 278 -10.42 10.24 -5.87
CA ASN A 278 -9.97 11.15 -4.82
C ASN A 278 -8.66 11.87 -5.19
N LYS A 279 -8.63 13.18 -4.99
CA LYS A 279 -7.47 14.05 -5.26
C LYS A 279 -7.36 15.09 -4.17
N ILE A 280 -6.14 15.37 -3.75
CA ILE A 280 -5.91 16.38 -2.72
C ILE A 280 -4.71 17.25 -3.04
N TRP A 281 -4.82 18.54 -2.79
CA TRP A 281 -3.67 19.43 -2.68
C TRP A 281 -3.14 19.35 -1.25
N ALA A 282 -1.87 18.97 -1.07
CA ALA A 282 -1.23 18.85 0.23
C ALA A 282 -0.31 20.05 0.49
N PRO A 283 -0.34 20.61 1.73
CA PRO A 283 0.39 21.83 2.06
C PRO A 283 1.89 21.59 2.04
N SER A 284 2.63 22.43 1.31
CA SER A 284 4.03 22.15 1.05
C SER A 284 5.02 22.42 2.21
N PHE A 285 4.58 22.85 3.38
CA PHE A 285 5.48 23.21 4.48
C PHE A 285 5.26 22.34 5.72
N ARG A 286 4.37 21.35 5.63
CA ARG A 286 4.05 20.41 6.70
C ARG A 286 4.97 19.21 6.62
N SER A 287 5.97 19.13 7.50
CA SER A 287 6.93 18.02 7.55
C SER A 287 6.33 16.73 8.10
N ASP A 288 5.27 16.82 8.91
CA ASP A 288 4.55 15.72 9.54
C ASP A 288 3.76 14.85 8.55
N ILE A 289 3.55 15.33 7.32
CA ILE A 289 2.93 14.56 6.23
C ILE A 289 3.94 14.14 5.15
N MET A 290 5.21 14.52 5.31
CA MET A 290 6.27 14.11 4.39
C MET A 290 6.80 12.73 4.78
N GLN A 291 7.36 12.05 3.79
CA GLN A 291 7.97 10.74 3.99
C GLN A 291 9.22 10.84 4.88
N ASN A 292 9.30 10.01 5.91
CA ASN A 292 10.52 9.79 6.67
C ASN A 292 11.27 8.58 6.11
N THR A 293 12.46 8.80 5.55
CA THR A 293 13.24 7.77 4.86
C THR A 293 14.39 7.20 5.70
N SER A 294 14.41 7.48 7.00
CA SER A 294 15.52 7.06 7.89
C SER A 294 15.68 5.54 8.01
N ASN A 295 14.58 4.79 8.01
CA ASN A 295 14.55 3.32 7.96
C ASN A 295 13.15 2.85 7.53
N GLU A 296 13.00 1.54 7.25
CA GLU A 296 11.73 0.96 6.79
C GLU A 296 10.57 1.15 7.78
N PHE A 297 10.84 1.07 9.07
CA PHE A 297 9.85 1.29 10.12
C PHE A 297 9.29 2.72 10.05
N MET A 298 10.17 3.72 10.07
CA MET A 298 9.77 5.13 9.95
C MET A 298 9.11 5.43 8.61
N LEU A 299 9.51 4.71 7.56
CA LEU A 299 8.93 4.83 6.23
C LEU A 299 7.46 4.39 6.22
N GLY A 300 7.16 3.18 6.69
CA GLY A 300 5.78 2.70 6.79
C GLY A 300 4.90 3.60 7.65
N TRP A 301 5.40 3.99 8.82
CA TRP A 301 4.63 4.80 9.77
C TRP A 301 4.38 6.24 9.31
N SER A 302 5.35 6.90 8.66
CA SER A 302 5.13 8.25 8.14
C SER A 302 4.16 8.29 6.96
N GLU A 303 4.08 7.21 6.17
CA GLU A 303 3.05 7.06 5.15
C GLU A 303 1.66 6.91 5.77
N GLU A 304 1.54 6.12 6.83
CA GLU A 304 0.28 5.98 7.55
C GLU A 304 -0.15 7.28 8.22
N ASP A 305 0.78 8.02 8.83
CA ASP A 305 0.52 9.34 9.41
C ASP A 305 -0.02 10.33 8.35
N ARG A 306 0.58 10.33 7.16
CA ARG A 306 0.10 11.11 6.01
C ARG A 306 -1.32 10.70 5.62
N ASN A 307 -1.60 9.41 5.46
CA ASN A 307 -2.93 8.92 5.08
C ASN A 307 -4.01 9.35 6.09
N ARG A 308 -3.72 9.25 7.39
CA ARG A 308 -4.62 9.69 8.46
C ARG A 308 -4.86 11.20 8.42
N GLN A 309 -3.82 12.00 8.19
CA GLN A 309 -3.96 13.46 8.09
C GLN A 309 -4.79 13.84 6.85
N VAL A 310 -4.61 13.14 5.73
CA VAL A 310 -5.40 13.31 4.51
C VAL A 310 -6.86 12.92 4.73
N ALA A 311 -7.13 11.86 5.49
CA ALA A 311 -8.48 11.45 5.87
C ALA A 311 -9.22 12.52 6.70
N GLN A 312 -8.52 13.28 7.55
CA GLN A 312 -9.11 14.40 8.29
C GLN A 312 -9.59 15.54 7.38
N TRP A 313 -9.06 15.63 6.15
CA TRP A 313 -9.53 16.56 5.12
C TRP A 313 -10.63 15.97 4.23
N GLY A 314 -11.19 14.82 4.60
CA GLY A 314 -12.29 14.17 3.88
C GLY A 314 -11.86 13.36 2.67
N VAL A 315 -10.56 13.11 2.50
CA VAL A 315 -10.01 12.36 1.37
C VAL A 315 -9.45 11.02 1.84
N LYS A 316 -9.84 9.91 1.21
CA LYS A 316 -9.39 8.56 1.59
C LYS A 316 -8.64 7.86 0.45
N LYS A 317 -7.86 6.83 0.78
CA LYS A 317 -7.21 5.97 -0.23
C LYS A 317 -8.25 5.27 -1.12
N PRO A 318 -7.89 4.97 -2.39
CA PRO A 318 -6.73 5.50 -3.10
C PRO A 318 -6.96 6.97 -3.48
N TYR A 319 -5.89 7.77 -3.44
CA TYR A 319 -5.91 9.17 -3.89
C TYR A 319 -4.61 9.50 -4.64
N VAL A 320 -4.60 10.63 -5.35
CA VAL A 320 -3.36 11.27 -5.78
C VAL A 320 -3.17 12.60 -5.06
N LEU A 321 -1.91 13.01 -4.92
CA LEU A 321 -1.55 14.19 -4.16
C LEU A 321 -0.93 15.23 -5.09
N PHE A 322 -1.39 16.48 -4.98
CA PHE A 322 -0.76 17.65 -5.58
C PHE A 322 -0.01 18.40 -4.50
N SER A 323 1.14 18.98 -4.82
CA SER A 323 1.81 19.90 -3.90
C SER A 323 2.62 20.93 -4.67
N ARG A 324 2.98 22.01 -3.99
CA ARG A 324 4.03 22.91 -4.47
C ARG A 324 5.37 22.40 -3.99
N HIS A 325 6.35 22.39 -4.86
CA HIS A 325 7.71 22.06 -4.50
C HIS A 325 8.59 23.32 -4.59
N PRO A 326 9.48 23.58 -3.61
CA PRO A 326 10.44 24.67 -3.71
C PRO A 326 11.38 24.50 -4.91
N SER A 327 11.98 25.59 -5.36
CA SER A 327 12.99 25.58 -6.41
C SER A 327 14.13 24.63 -6.05
N MET A 328 14.56 23.84 -7.03
CA MET A 328 15.71 22.94 -6.89
C MET A 328 17.05 23.66 -7.13
N GLY A 329 17.06 24.99 -7.13
CA GLY A 329 18.25 25.81 -7.28
C GLY A 329 18.57 26.20 -8.72
N LEU A 330 19.87 26.38 -9.00
CA LEU A 330 20.35 26.97 -10.24
C LEU A 330 19.99 26.10 -11.47
N GLY A 331 19.45 26.75 -12.50
CA GLY A 331 19.04 26.09 -13.75
C GLY A 331 17.67 25.39 -13.69
N PHE A 332 16.94 25.50 -12.58
CA PHE A 332 15.55 25.05 -12.51
C PHE A 332 14.64 25.96 -13.37
N PRO A 333 13.76 25.39 -14.21
CA PRO A 333 12.95 26.18 -15.14
C PRO A 333 11.81 26.92 -14.42
N GLY A 334 11.61 28.18 -14.82
CA GLY A 334 10.48 29.02 -14.39
C GLY A 334 10.80 30.05 -13.31
N ASN A 335 9.94 31.06 -13.25
CA ASN A 335 9.81 32.07 -12.19
C ASN A 335 8.30 32.09 -11.85
N PRO A 336 7.85 31.92 -10.59
CA PRO A 336 8.57 32.01 -9.33
C PRO A 336 9.23 30.71 -8.87
N GLN A 337 9.95 30.81 -7.75
CA GLN A 337 10.78 29.85 -7.01
C GLN A 337 10.10 28.50 -6.63
N ARG A 338 9.02 28.08 -7.27
CA ARG A 338 8.25 26.87 -6.95
C ARG A 338 7.58 26.30 -8.21
N PHE A 339 7.53 24.98 -8.33
CA PHE A 339 6.71 24.28 -9.32
C PHE A 339 5.59 23.50 -8.64
N THR A 340 4.64 22.99 -9.43
CA THR A 340 3.59 22.11 -8.92
C THR A 340 3.87 20.68 -9.34
N GLU A 341 3.80 19.76 -8.39
CA GLU A 341 3.96 18.33 -8.62
C GLU A 341 2.64 17.60 -8.34
N LEU A 342 2.42 16.55 -9.12
CA LEU A 342 1.41 15.52 -8.93
C LEU A 342 2.14 14.22 -8.56
N VAL A 343 1.70 13.59 -7.48
CA VAL A 343 2.24 12.37 -6.90
C VAL A 343 1.22 11.27 -7.11
N ILE A 344 1.60 10.27 -7.92
CA ILE A 344 0.76 9.14 -8.26
C ILE A 344 1.31 7.88 -7.60
N TYR A 345 0.56 7.31 -6.66
CA TYR A 345 0.95 6.10 -5.92
C TYR A 345 0.79 4.82 -6.75
N PRO A 346 1.52 3.72 -6.44
CA PRO A 346 1.58 2.52 -7.27
C PRO A 346 0.22 1.89 -7.60
N GLN A 347 -0.73 1.89 -6.65
CA GLN A 347 -2.09 1.41 -6.90
C GLN A 347 -2.81 2.20 -8.00
N VAL A 348 -2.61 3.52 -8.05
CA VAL A 348 -3.22 4.34 -9.10
C VAL A 348 -2.49 4.13 -10.43
N GLN A 349 -1.17 3.98 -10.39
CA GLN A 349 -0.34 3.76 -11.59
C GLN A 349 -0.84 2.56 -12.40
N GLU A 350 -0.90 1.38 -11.81
CA GLU A 350 -1.28 0.16 -12.52
C GLU A 350 -2.76 0.16 -12.92
N ASN A 351 -3.64 0.78 -12.11
CA ASN A 351 -5.09 0.72 -12.34
C ASN A 351 -5.60 1.78 -13.31
N LEU A 352 -4.89 2.91 -13.50
CA LEU A 352 -5.43 4.03 -14.28
C LEU A 352 -4.44 4.71 -15.23
N ILE A 353 -3.13 4.53 -15.07
CA ILE A 353 -2.16 5.41 -15.73
C ILE A 353 -1.54 4.80 -16.99
N LEU A 354 -1.27 5.64 -17.97
CA LEU A 354 -0.55 5.31 -19.19
C LEU A 354 0.66 6.25 -19.33
N THR A 355 1.82 5.67 -19.56
CA THR A 355 3.09 6.38 -19.72
C THR A 355 3.55 6.26 -21.17
N ILE A 356 3.76 7.39 -21.84
CA ILE A 356 4.21 7.45 -23.25
C ILE A 356 5.49 8.26 -23.34
N ARG A 357 6.56 7.67 -23.87
CA ARG A 357 7.82 8.38 -24.13
C ARG A 357 7.61 9.49 -25.16
N MET A 358 8.26 10.62 -24.93
CA MET A 358 8.19 11.76 -25.83
C MET A 358 9.42 11.82 -26.73
N SER A 359 9.19 12.15 -28.00
CA SER A 359 10.22 12.54 -28.96
C SER A 359 10.71 13.97 -28.71
N ASP A 360 11.89 14.30 -29.26
CA ASP A 360 12.43 15.67 -29.17
C ASP A 360 11.48 16.73 -29.75
N ASN A 361 10.68 16.37 -30.76
CA ASN A 361 9.72 17.29 -31.32
C ASN A 361 8.56 17.55 -30.36
N GLU A 362 8.01 16.50 -29.75
CA GLU A 362 6.96 16.62 -28.75
C GLU A 362 7.43 17.42 -27.53
N LEU A 363 8.68 17.22 -27.09
CA LEU A 363 9.26 17.98 -25.98
C LEU A 363 9.34 19.49 -26.28
N ARG A 364 9.59 19.89 -27.52
CA ARG A 364 9.64 21.30 -27.93
C ARG A 364 8.25 21.94 -28.03
N THR A 365 7.22 21.16 -28.34
CA THR A 365 5.85 21.66 -28.59
C THR A 365 4.88 21.42 -27.44
N ALA A 366 5.28 20.67 -26.42
CA ALA A 366 4.41 20.31 -25.30
C ALA A 366 3.95 21.54 -24.50
N GLY A 367 2.66 21.59 -24.22
CA GLY A 367 2.02 22.66 -23.46
C GLY A 367 2.10 22.46 -21.94
N HIS A 368 1.71 23.50 -21.21
CA HIS A 368 1.64 23.49 -19.75
C HIS A 368 0.25 23.05 -19.28
N VAL A 369 0.15 22.00 -18.44
CA VAL A 369 -1.14 21.47 -17.95
C VAL A 369 -1.82 22.41 -16.96
N ASN A 370 -1.03 23.12 -16.14
CA ASN A 370 -1.44 24.13 -15.15
C ASN A 370 -2.38 23.56 -14.08
N TYR A 371 -1.83 22.79 -13.13
CA TYR A 371 -2.63 22.12 -12.09
C TYR A 371 -3.49 23.08 -11.27
N LYS A 372 -3.01 24.31 -11.01
CA LYS A 372 -3.80 25.34 -10.31
C LYS A 372 -5.09 25.67 -11.07
N GLY A 373 -5.01 25.77 -12.40
CA GLY A 373 -6.16 25.97 -13.27
C GLY A 373 -7.10 24.75 -13.38
N LYS A 374 -6.69 23.58 -12.85
CA LYS A 374 -7.44 22.32 -12.92
C LYS A 374 -8.18 21.95 -11.63
N ILE A 375 -8.07 22.76 -10.56
CA ILE A 375 -8.66 22.44 -9.25
C ILE A 375 -10.15 22.12 -9.35
N GLN A 376 -10.94 23.00 -9.98
CA GLN A 376 -12.38 22.79 -10.15
C GLN A 376 -12.66 21.67 -11.16
N GLU A 377 -11.98 21.66 -12.31
CA GLU A 377 -12.20 20.67 -13.39
C GLU A 377 -11.95 19.23 -12.91
N TRP A 378 -10.91 19.02 -12.10
CA TRP A 378 -10.49 17.70 -11.64
C TRP A 378 -11.02 17.35 -10.26
N ASN A 379 -11.87 18.18 -9.68
CA ASN A 379 -12.43 17.99 -8.34
C ASN A 379 -11.34 17.74 -7.29
N ILE A 380 -10.34 18.63 -7.25
CA ILE A 380 -9.22 18.52 -6.30
C ILE A 380 -9.65 19.11 -4.96
N THR A 381 -9.59 18.33 -3.88
CA THR A 381 -9.79 18.84 -2.53
C THR A 381 -8.64 19.75 -2.13
N VAL A 382 -8.95 20.96 -1.68
CA VAL A 382 -7.97 21.98 -1.27
C VAL A 382 -8.19 22.32 0.21
N PRO A 383 -7.46 21.67 1.13
CA PRO A 383 -7.55 21.98 2.56
C PRO A 383 -7.21 23.45 2.84
N GLN A 384 -7.84 24.05 3.84
CA GLN A 384 -7.61 25.46 4.22
C GLN A 384 -6.13 25.78 4.46
N GLN A 385 -5.37 24.80 4.98
CA GLN A 385 -3.94 24.91 5.26
C GLN A 385 -3.09 25.06 4.00
N THR A 386 -3.63 24.79 2.81
CA THR A 386 -2.92 24.91 1.52
C THR A 386 -3.04 26.28 0.89
N GLN A 387 -3.76 27.23 1.49
CA GLN A 387 -3.94 28.56 0.88
C GLN A 387 -2.60 29.26 0.59
N ASN A 388 -1.60 29.06 1.46
CA ASN A 388 -0.24 29.61 1.29
C ASN A 388 0.55 29.00 0.10
N ASP A 389 0.02 27.96 -0.56
CA ASP A 389 0.63 27.40 -1.77
C ASP A 389 0.23 28.14 -3.04
N PHE A 390 -0.85 28.92 -2.97
CA PHE A 390 -1.43 29.63 -4.12
C PHE A 390 -1.01 31.10 -4.23
N TRP A 391 -0.40 31.64 -3.17
CA TRP A 391 0.20 32.96 -3.05
C TRP A 391 1.72 32.82 -2.96
#